data_AF-C9L4L3-F1
#
_entry.id   AF-C9L4L3-F1
#
_cell.length_a   1.000
_cell.length_b   1.000
_cell.length_c   1.000
_cell.angle_alpha   90.00
_cell.angle_beta   90.00
_cell.angle_gamma   90.00
#
_symmetry.space_group_name_H-M   'P 1'
#
loop_
_entity.id
_entity.type
_entity.pdbx_description
1 polymer ?
#
loop_
_entity_poly.entity_id
_entity_poly.type
_entity_poly.pdbx_seq_one_letter_code
_entity_poly.pdbx_strand_id
1 'polypeptide(L)'
;MNIRRKEIIIKFIKQNKEEIFMKVTPDMTIGELIRLDENIVPILMRAGMHCIGCPSAQGESIAEAAMVHGIDGNMLVAQINDFLENK
;
A
#
# COMPACT_ATOMS: atom_id res chain seq x y z
N MET A 1 27.10 28.31 -11.36
CA MET A 1 26.54 27.73 -10.11
C MET A 1 27.16 26.36 -9.89
N ASN A 2 27.89 26.15 -8.79
CA ASN A 2 28.74 24.97 -8.54
C ASN A 2 27.89 23.68 -8.44
N ILE A 3 28.31 22.61 -9.14
CA ILE A 3 27.57 21.33 -9.27
C ILE A 3 27.24 20.74 -7.89
N ARG A 4 28.17 20.85 -6.92
CA ARG A 4 27.95 20.41 -5.52
C ARG A 4 26.78 21.12 -4.83
N ARG A 5 26.53 22.40 -5.12
CA ARG A 5 25.38 23.13 -4.55
C ARG A 5 24.05 22.61 -5.10
N LYS A 6 24.00 22.26 -6.39
CA LYS A 6 22.80 21.66 -6.98
C LYS A 6 22.51 20.28 -6.39
N GLU A 7 23.51 19.44 -6.19
CA GLU A 7 23.33 18.11 -5.59
C GLU A 7 22.81 18.18 -4.15
N ILE A 8 23.32 19.11 -3.35
CA ILE A 8 22.86 19.33 -1.96
C ILE A 8 21.40 19.77 -1.95
N ILE A 9 21.00 20.70 -2.82
CA ILE A 9 19.62 21.18 -2.91
C ILE A 9 18.68 20.05 -3.35
N ILE A 10 19.08 19.23 -4.34
CA ILE A 10 18.27 18.09 -4.79
C ILE A 10 18.10 17.06 -3.67
N LYS A 11 19.16 16.75 -2.91
CA LYS A 11 19.07 15.84 -1.75
C LYS A 11 18.16 16.39 -0.65
N PHE A 12 18.27 17.68 -0.35
CA PHE A 12 17.41 18.34 0.63
C PHE A 12 15.94 18.34 0.21
N ILE A 13 15.63 18.62 -1.07
CA ILE A 13 14.26 18.57 -1.59
C ILE A 13 13.70 17.14 -1.54
N LYS A 14 14.50 16.11 -1.84
CA LYS A 14 14.08 14.71 -1.69
C LYS A 14 13.79 14.31 -0.24
N GLN A 15 14.52 14.86 0.73
CA GLN A 15 14.38 14.53 2.14
C GLN A 15 13.21 15.23 2.85
N ASN A 16 12.62 16.27 2.25
CA ASN A 16 11.57 17.08 2.87
C ASN A 16 10.26 17.08 2.06
N LYS A 17 10.06 16.07 1.20
CA LYS A 17 8.81 15.90 0.46
C LYS A 17 7.82 15.18 1.37
N GLU A 18 7.12 15.93 2.23
CA GLU A 18 5.93 15.39 2.89
C GLU A 18 4.82 15.26 1.86
N GLU A 19 4.77 14.10 1.19
CA GLU A 19 3.57 13.68 0.50
C GLU A 19 2.55 13.23 1.56
N ILE A 20 1.38 13.86 1.55
CA ILE A 20 0.24 13.44 2.36
C ILE A 20 -0.27 12.14 1.74
N PHE A 21 0.37 11.03 2.10
CA PHE A 21 -0.04 9.71 1.66
C PHE A 21 -1.20 9.22 2.55
N MET A 22 -2.29 8.75 1.94
CA MET A 22 -3.40 8.18 2.70
C MET A 22 -2.97 6.82 3.24
N LYS A 23 -2.71 6.75 4.55
CA LYS A 23 -2.27 5.52 5.21
C LYS A 23 -3.37 4.47 5.19
N VAL A 24 -3.07 3.30 4.62
CA VAL A 24 -3.96 2.13 4.62
C VAL A 24 -4.08 1.58 6.03
N THR A 25 -5.31 1.27 6.45
CA THR A 25 -5.63 0.67 7.76
C THR A 25 -6.26 -0.72 7.59
N PRO A 26 -6.21 -1.59 8.61
CA PRO A 26 -6.78 -2.94 8.55
C PRO A 26 -8.29 -3.00 8.29
N ASP A 27 -9.01 -1.93 8.64
CA ASP A 27 -10.46 -1.82 8.50
C ASP A 27 -10.91 -1.47 7.07
N MET A 28 -9.97 -1.06 6.20
CA MET A 28 -10.29 -0.82 4.80
C MET A 28 -10.69 -2.11 4.11
N THR A 29 -11.68 -2.03 3.24
CA THR A 29 -12.12 -3.16 2.42
C THR A 29 -11.17 -3.43 1.28
N ILE A 30 -11.12 -4.70 0.83
CA ILE A 30 -10.34 -5.08 -0.36
C ILE A 30 -10.77 -4.24 -1.58
N GLY A 31 -12.07 -3.96 -1.72
CA GLY A 31 -12.59 -3.11 -2.80
C GLY A 31 -12.09 -1.66 -2.72
N GLU A 32 -11.98 -1.08 -1.53
CA GLU A 32 -11.40 0.25 -1.34
C GLU A 32 -9.92 0.30 -1.71
N LEU A 33 -9.15 -0.73 -1.35
CA LEU A 33 -7.74 -0.82 -1.73
C LEU A 33 -7.53 -0.86 -3.25
N ILE A 34 -8.32 -1.69 -3.95
CA ILE A 34 -8.21 -1.80 -5.42
C ILE A 34 -8.57 -0.46 -6.09
N ARG A 35 -9.56 0.27 -5.55
CA ARG A 35 -9.94 1.60 -6.03
C ARG A 35 -8.89 2.67 -5.70
N LEU A 36 -8.20 2.52 -4.58
CA LEU A 36 -7.10 3.39 -4.17
C LEU A 36 -5.94 3.25 -5.17
N ASP A 37 -5.53 2.01 -5.44
CA ASP A 37 -4.49 1.71 -6.43
C ASP A 37 -4.58 0.26 -6.92
N GLU A 38 -4.83 0.07 -8.21
CA GLU A 38 -4.89 -1.27 -8.83
C GLU A 38 -3.55 -2.04 -8.73
N ASN A 39 -2.43 -1.34 -8.54
CA ASN A 39 -1.11 -1.96 -8.37
C ASN A 39 -0.96 -2.65 -7.00
N ILE A 40 -1.94 -2.52 -6.10
CA ILE A 40 -2.04 -3.31 -4.87
C ILE A 40 -2.46 -4.76 -5.16
N VAL A 41 -3.16 -5.02 -6.27
CA VAL A 41 -3.67 -6.37 -6.62
C VAL A 41 -2.56 -7.44 -6.61
N PRO A 42 -1.40 -7.24 -7.26
CA PRO A 42 -0.30 -8.19 -7.17
C PRO A 42 0.21 -8.46 -5.74
N ILE A 43 0.13 -7.50 -4.82
CA ILE A 43 0.52 -7.68 -3.41
C ILE A 43 -0.47 -8.63 -2.73
N LEU A 44 -1.77 -8.37 -2.89
CA LEU A 44 -2.84 -9.21 -2.35
C LEU A 44 -2.76 -10.65 -2.89
N MET A 45 -2.53 -10.81 -4.20
CA MET A 45 -2.42 -12.14 -4.81
C MET A 45 -1.21 -12.92 -4.27
N ARG A 46 -0.05 -12.26 -4.09
CA ARG A 46 1.13 -12.90 -3.48
C ARG A 46 0.90 -13.30 -2.02
N ALA A 47 0.05 -12.56 -1.30
CA ALA A 47 -0.36 -12.91 0.06
C ALA A 47 -1.37 -14.09 0.12
N GLY A 48 -1.88 -14.56 -1.02
CA GLY A 48 -2.82 -15.68 -1.10
C GLY A 48 -4.27 -15.28 -1.44
N MET A 49 -4.55 -13.98 -1.57
CA MET A 49 -5.88 -13.45 -1.89
C MET A 49 -6.16 -13.56 -3.40
N HIS A 50 -6.44 -14.78 -3.91
CA HIS A 50 -6.67 -14.99 -5.34
C HIS A 50 -8.10 -14.59 -5.79
N CYS A 51 -9.04 -14.50 -4.85
CA CYS A 51 -10.45 -14.27 -5.12
C CYS A 51 -10.88 -12.79 -5.09
N ILE A 52 -9.93 -11.84 -5.18
CA ILE A 52 -10.16 -10.39 -5.00
C ILE A 52 -11.09 -9.74 -6.05
N GLY A 53 -11.39 -10.45 -7.15
CA GLY A 53 -12.34 -10.00 -8.17
C GLY A 53 -13.80 -10.36 -7.86
N CYS A 54 -14.05 -11.21 -6.86
CA CYS A 54 -15.41 -11.58 -6.46
C CYS A 54 -16.06 -10.44 -5.67
N PRO A 55 -17.30 -10.02 -5.99
CA PRO A 55 -18.01 -8.97 -5.23
C PRO A 55 -18.08 -9.25 -3.72
N SER A 56 -18.16 -10.52 -3.32
CA SER A 56 -18.15 -10.91 -1.91
C SER A 56 -16.82 -10.59 -1.23
N ALA A 57 -15.71 -10.94 -1.88
CA ALA A 57 -14.36 -10.72 -1.33
C ALA A 57 -13.98 -9.24 -1.26
N GLN A 58 -14.52 -8.42 -2.17
CA GLN A 58 -14.28 -6.97 -2.16
C GLN A 58 -14.97 -6.25 -0.99
N GLY A 59 -15.99 -6.86 -0.38
CA GLY A 59 -16.69 -6.32 0.78
C GLY A 59 -16.02 -6.64 2.13
N GLU A 60 -15.04 -7.55 2.15
CA GLU A 60 -14.32 -7.93 3.36
C GLU A 60 -13.22 -6.89 3.68
N SER A 61 -13.04 -6.59 4.97
CA SER A 61 -11.87 -5.82 5.43
C SER A 61 -10.58 -6.63 5.25
N ILE A 62 -9.44 -5.94 5.20
CA ILE A 62 -8.12 -6.60 5.18
C ILE A 62 -7.98 -7.53 6.39
N ALA A 63 -8.41 -7.09 7.57
CA ALA A 63 -8.33 -7.86 8.80
C ALA A 63 -9.15 -9.15 8.73
N GLU A 64 -10.41 -9.08 8.27
CA GLU A 64 -11.28 -10.26 8.12
C GLU A 64 -10.73 -11.24 7.10
N ALA A 65 -10.36 -10.74 5.91
CA ALA A 65 -9.81 -11.58 4.86
C ALA A 65 -8.49 -12.23 5.32
N ALA A 66 -7.63 -11.50 6.03
CA ALA A 66 -6.38 -12.04 6.56
C ALA A 66 -6.62 -13.15 7.59
N MET A 67 -7.61 -12.98 8.48
CA MET A 67 -7.99 -14.00 9.47
C MET A 67 -8.50 -15.29 8.81
N VAL A 68 -9.40 -15.18 7.82
CA VAL A 68 -9.99 -16.35 7.13
C VAL A 68 -8.92 -17.13 6.35
N HIS A 69 -7.93 -16.42 5.80
CA HIS A 69 -6.87 -17.01 4.98
C HIS A 69 -5.58 -17.35 5.76
N GLY A 70 -5.55 -17.13 7.08
CA GLY A 70 -4.38 -17.43 7.92
C GLY A 70 -3.15 -16.55 7.62
N ILE A 71 -3.38 -15.33 7.19
CA ILE A 71 -2.36 -14.33 6.82
C ILE A 71 -2.15 -13.37 8.00
N ASP A 72 -0.92 -12.88 8.20
CA ASP A 72 -0.67 -11.77 9.11
C ASP A 72 -1.18 -10.46 8.50
N GLY A 73 -2.34 -9.99 8.96
CA GLY A 73 -2.96 -8.76 8.49
C GLY A 73 -2.11 -7.50 8.74
N ASN A 74 -1.33 -7.45 9.81
CA ASN A 74 -0.45 -6.31 10.09
C ASN A 74 0.71 -6.27 9.09
N MET A 75 1.29 -7.43 8.78
CA MET A 75 2.33 -7.53 7.76
C MET A 75 1.79 -7.13 6.38
N LEU A 76 0.58 -7.55 6.02
CA LEU A 76 -0.05 -7.19 4.75
C LEU A 76 -0.28 -5.68 4.64
N VAL A 77 -0.83 -5.06 5.69
CA VAL A 77 -1.04 -3.59 5.75
C VAL A 77 0.30 -2.84 5.66
N ALA A 78 1.34 -3.33 6.33
CA ALA A 78 2.67 -2.73 6.25
C ALA A 78 3.22 -2.79 4.82
N GLN A 79 3.14 -3.95 4.16
CA GLN A 79 3.59 -4.12 2.78
C GLN A 79 2.85 -3.22 1.79
N ILE A 80 1.54 -3.03 1.98
CA ILE A 80 0.74 -2.14 1.13
C ILE A 80 1.16 -0.68 1.34
N ASN A 81 1.29 -0.22 2.59
CA ASN A 81 1.75 1.14 2.86
C ASN A 81 3.16 1.40 2.34
N ASP A 82 4.08 0.45 2.53
CA ASP A 82 5.46 0.58 2.07
C ASP A 82 5.55 0.63 0.53
N PHE A 83 4.73 -0.17 -0.17
CA PHE A 83 4.59 -0.07 -1.62
C PHE A 83 4.10 1.32 -2.06
N LEU A 84 3.10 1.83 -1.36
CA LEU A 84 2.46 3.09 -1.69
C LEU A 84 3.34 4.32 -1.40
N GLU A 85 4.14 4.28 -0.33
CA GLU A 85 5.11 5.32 0.03
C GLU A 85 6.31 5.37 -0.93
N ASN A 86 6.66 4.24 -1.56
CA ASN A 86 7.85 4.11 -2.41
C ASN A 86 7.53 4.00 -3.91
N LYS A 87 6.34 4.42 -4.33
CA LYS A 87 5.87 4.37 -5.72
C LYS A 87 6.63 5.32 -6.66
#